data_AF-A0A1Z8RZ81-F1
#
_entry.id   AF-A0A1Z8RZ81-F1
#
_cell.length_a   1.000
_cell.length_b   1.000
_cell.length_c   1.000
_cell.angle_alpha   90.00
_cell.angle_beta   90.00
_cell.angle_gamma   90.00
#
_symmetry.space_group_name_H-M   'P 1'
#
loop_
_entity.id
_entity.type
_entity.pdbx_description
1 polymer ?
#
loop_
_entity_poly.entity_id
_entity_poly.type
_entity_poly.pdbx_seq_one_letter_code
_entity_poly.pdbx_strand_id
1 'polypeptide(L)'
;MLEIKKEDIKEYKVNKKSRKKRTLKSKQFLKELAQQVYRGEVFTSFQIHDPNDIPSVFMPLMLMSPDMGQGMHQDKPCMFYSFMKDQFPTGINGYPCFGSVAYLNREEAEIFDDYYKKIEKAIDEV
;
A
#
# COMPACT_ATOMS: atom_id res chain seq x y z
N MET A 1 38.75 17.20 -11.64
CA MET A 1 37.32 17.00 -11.95
C MET A 1 37.24 16.08 -13.16
N LEU A 2 36.58 14.93 -13.04
CA LEU A 2 36.41 13.98 -14.15
C LEU A 2 35.21 14.44 -15.00
N GLU A 3 35.47 14.91 -16.22
CA GLU A 3 34.42 15.23 -17.19
C GLU A 3 33.86 13.92 -17.77
N ILE A 4 32.64 13.56 -17.34
CA ILE A 4 31.92 12.43 -17.93
C ILE A 4 31.39 12.89 -19.29
N LYS A 5 31.93 12.33 -20.37
CA LYS A 5 31.48 12.62 -21.73
C LYS A 5 30.12 11.98 -21.96
N LYS A 6 29.23 12.69 -22.66
CA LYS A 6 27.85 12.27 -22.99
C LYS A 6 27.79 10.92 -23.74
N GLU A 7 28.91 10.54 -24.36
CA GLU A 7 29.09 9.35 -25.19
C GLU A 7 29.22 8.05 -24.36
N ASP A 8 29.48 8.14 -23.04
CA ASP A 8 29.63 6.97 -22.16
C ASP A 8 28.32 6.49 -21.51
N ILE A 9 27.20 7.19 -21.75
CA ILE A 9 25.89 6.81 -21.21
C ILE A 9 25.27 5.77 -22.15
N LYS A 10 25.38 4.49 -21.81
CA LYS A 10 24.67 3.41 -22.52
C LYS A 10 23.16 3.56 -22.29
N GLU A 11 22.45 4.08 -23.28
CA GLU A 11 20.99 4.15 -23.28
C GLU A 11 20.40 2.73 -23.35
N TYR A 12 19.87 2.24 -22.23
CA TYR A 12 19.23 0.94 -22.18
C TYR A 12 17.75 1.07 -22.59
N LYS A 13 17.35 0.34 -23.63
CA LYS A 13 15.93 0.22 -23.99
C LYS A 13 15.25 -0.78 -23.05
N VAL A 14 14.40 -0.27 -22.16
CA VAL A 14 13.57 -1.12 -21.29
C VAL A 14 12.46 -1.76 -22.12
N ASN A 15 12.57 -3.06 -22.36
CA ASN A 15 11.47 -3.84 -22.94
C ASN A 15 10.33 -3.94 -21.92
N LYS A 16 9.24 -3.19 -22.13
CA LYS A 16 8.05 -3.25 -21.28
C LYS A 16 7.44 -4.65 -21.36
N LYS A 17 7.69 -5.48 -20.35
CA LYS A 17 7.00 -6.77 -20.22
C LYS A 17 5.51 -6.51 -20.03
N SER A 18 4.69 -7.22 -20.80
CA SER A 18 3.24 -7.29 -20.59
C SER A 18 2.96 -7.73 -19.16
N ARG A 19 2.41 -6.83 -18.34
CA ARG A 19 2.11 -7.10 -16.93
C ARG A 19 0.80 -7.89 -16.87
N LYS A 20 0.79 -9.04 -16.20
CA LYS A 20 -0.43 -9.82 -15.98
C LYS A 20 -1.43 -8.96 -15.21
N LYS A 21 -2.68 -8.89 -15.68
CA LYS A 21 -3.76 -8.19 -15.00
C LYS A 21 -3.94 -8.77 -13.60
N ARG A 22 -3.93 -7.90 -12.59
CA ARG A 22 -4.12 -8.28 -11.19
C ARG A 22 -5.52 -8.89 -10.99
N THR A 23 -5.59 -10.02 -10.30
CA THR A 23 -6.86 -10.63 -9.89
C THR A 23 -7.45 -9.88 -8.71
N LEU A 24 -8.76 -9.64 -8.75
CA LEU A 24 -9.49 -9.05 -7.62
C LEU A 24 -9.47 -9.99 -6.41
N LYS A 25 -9.36 -9.40 -5.22
CA LYS A 25 -9.51 -10.12 -3.95
C LYS A 25 -10.95 -10.62 -3.78
N SER A 26 -11.12 -11.75 -3.11
CA SER A 26 -12.44 -12.32 -2.84
C SER A 26 -13.19 -11.48 -1.80
N LYS A 27 -14.53 -11.50 -1.85
CA LYS A 27 -15.37 -10.81 -0.84
C LYS A 27 -15.12 -11.32 0.57
N GLN A 28 -14.87 -12.62 0.74
CA GLN A 28 -14.53 -13.21 2.03
C GLN A 28 -13.23 -12.62 2.59
N PHE A 29 -12.20 -12.50 1.76
CA PHE A 29 -10.95 -11.87 2.16
C PHE A 29 -11.15 -10.41 2.58
N LEU A 30 -11.93 -9.63 1.83
CA LEU A 30 -12.19 -8.23 2.16
C LEU A 30 -12.97 -8.07 3.46
N LYS A 31 -13.92 -8.97 3.73
CA LYS A 31 -14.65 -9.02 5.00
C LYS A 31 -13.73 -9.34 6.18
N GLU A 32 -12.86 -10.33 6.04
CA GLU A 32 -11.86 -10.68 7.07
C GLU A 32 -10.89 -9.52 7.31
N LEU A 33 -10.41 -8.88 6.25
CA LEU A 33 -9.56 -7.71 6.34
C LEU A 33 -10.24 -6.58 7.13
N ALA A 34 -11.52 -6.29 6.87
CA ALA A 34 -12.27 -5.28 7.62
C ALA A 34 -12.35 -5.59 9.12
N GLN A 35 -12.57 -6.84 9.50
CA GLN A 35 -12.56 -7.27 10.90
C GLN A 35 -11.18 -7.11 11.55
N GLN A 36 -10.11 -7.44 10.82
CA GLN A 36 -8.74 -7.31 11.31
C GLN A 36 -8.33 -5.85 11.49
N VAL A 37 -8.74 -4.96 10.58
CA VAL A 37 -8.53 -3.51 10.72
C VAL A 37 -9.26 -2.98 11.94
N TYR A 38 -10.53 -3.36 12.13
CA TYR A 38 -11.31 -2.95 13.29
C TYR A 38 -10.69 -3.40 14.62
N ARG A 39 -10.11 -4.62 14.67
CA ARG A 39 -9.40 -5.14 15.84
C ARG A 39 -8.03 -4.51 16.09
N GLY A 40 -7.52 -3.70 15.16
CA GLY A 40 -6.16 -3.17 15.21
C GLY A 40 -5.07 -4.20 14.88
N GLU A 41 -5.40 -5.32 14.23
CA GLU A 41 -4.43 -6.31 13.75
C GLU A 41 -3.78 -5.87 12.43
N VAL A 42 -4.46 -5.00 11.67
CA VAL A 42 -4.02 -4.45 10.39
C VAL A 42 -4.07 -2.92 10.45
N PHE A 43 -2.99 -2.28 10.02
CA PHE A 43 -2.90 -0.84 9.86
C PHE A 43 -3.15 -0.45 8.41
N THR A 44 -3.83 0.66 8.18
CA THR A 44 -4.22 1.15 6.85
C THR A 44 -3.77 2.59 6.62
N SER A 45 -3.56 2.96 5.36
CA SER A 45 -3.21 4.34 4.99
C SER A 45 -4.30 5.35 5.31
N PHE A 46 -5.55 4.92 5.54
CA PHE A 46 -6.65 5.82 5.94
C PHE A 46 -6.52 6.32 7.38
N GLN A 47 -5.68 5.67 8.20
CA GLN A 47 -5.39 6.10 9.58
C GLN A 47 -4.27 7.17 9.63
N ILE A 48 -3.66 7.49 8.49
CA ILE A 48 -2.57 8.47 8.38
C ILE A 48 -3.18 9.83 8.03
N HIS A 49 -2.85 10.86 8.80
CA HIS A 49 -3.38 12.21 8.59
C HIS A 49 -2.69 12.95 7.44
N ASP A 50 -1.36 12.89 7.36
CA ASP A 50 -0.60 13.50 6.27
C ASP A 50 -0.24 12.45 5.20
N PRO A 51 -0.73 12.58 3.95
CA PRO A 51 -0.36 11.68 2.86
C PRO A 51 1.15 11.57 2.61
N ASN A 52 1.94 12.58 2.99
CA ASN A 52 3.40 12.56 2.85
C ASN A 52 4.06 11.55 3.79
N ASP A 53 3.37 11.12 4.85
CA ASP A 53 3.87 10.11 5.79
C ASP A 53 3.70 8.68 5.26
N ILE A 54 2.84 8.45 4.26
CA ILE A 54 2.55 7.10 3.72
C ILE A 54 3.83 6.34 3.36
N PRO A 55 4.81 6.91 2.64
CA PRO A 55 6.05 6.19 2.30
C PRO A 55 6.90 5.85 3.53
N SER A 56 6.88 6.67 4.58
CA SER A 56 7.61 6.41 5.84
C SER A 56 6.99 5.28 6.66
N VAL A 57 5.66 5.17 6.63
CA VAL A 57 4.90 4.10 7.27
C VAL A 57 5.07 2.79 6.50
N PHE A 58 4.96 2.84 5.17
CA PHE A 58 5.10 1.68 4.30
C PHE A 58 6.44 1.73 3.54
N MET A 59 7.52 1.40 4.24
CA MET A 59 8.90 1.50 3.74
C MET A 59 9.15 0.93 2.33
N PRO A 60 8.53 -0.20 1.92
CA PRO A 60 8.72 -0.69 0.55
C PRO A 60 8.37 0.33 -0.52
N LEU A 61 7.45 1.28 -0.26
CA LEU A 61 7.08 2.34 -1.20
C LEU A 61 8.25 3.31 -1.48
N MET A 62 9.08 3.60 -0.47
CA MET A 62 10.28 4.43 -0.65
C MET A 62 11.39 3.69 -1.39
N LEU A 63 11.44 2.37 -1.25
CA LEU A 63 12.50 1.52 -1.82
C LEU A 63 12.17 0.98 -3.22
N MET A 64 11.03 1.36 -3.80
CA MET A 64 10.64 0.91 -5.13
C MET A 64 11.56 1.49 -6.20
N SER A 65 12.02 0.63 -7.13
CA SER A 65 12.65 1.12 -8.35
C SER A 65 11.64 1.88 -9.23
N PRO A 66 12.09 2.78 -10.12
CA PRO A 66 11.19 3.54 -11.00
C PRO A 66 10.20 2.67 -11.79
N ASP A 67 10.65 1.50 -12.28
CA ASP A 67 9.82 0.56 -13.01
C ASP A 67 8.70 -0.05 -12.14
N MET A 68 9.02 -0.35 -10.88
CA MET A 68 8.05 -0.87 -9.92
C MET A 68 7.03 0.21 -9.55
N GLY A 69 7.49 1.43 -9.31
CA GLY A 69 6.65 2.59 -9.01
C GLY A 69 5.66 2.91 -10.14
N GLN A 70 6.12 2.88 -11.40
CA GLN A 70 5.24 3.05 -12.56
C GLN A 70 4.14 1.98 -12.63
N GLY A 71 4.50 0.72 -12.33
CA GLY A 71 3.54 -0.37 -12.31
C GLY A 71 2.46 -0.21 -11.25
N MET A 72 2.87 0.17 -10.04
CA MET A 72 1.93 0.44 -8.95
C MET A 72 1.04 1.64 -9.27
N HIS A 73 1.58 2.70 -9.88
CA HIS A 73 0.78 3.85 -10.30
C HIS A 73 -0.30 3.48 -11.33
N GLN A 74 0.01 2.58 -12.27
CA GLN A 74 -0.96 2.06 -13.25
C GLN A 74 -2.09 1.25 -12.60
N ASP A 75 -1.78 0.51 -11.53
CA ASP A 75 -2.78 -0.27 -10.78
C ASP A 75 -3.72 0.60 -9.95
N LYS A 76 -3.44 1.91 -9.82
CA LYS A 76 -4.24 2.91 -9.09
C LYS A 76 -4.65 2.43 -7.68
N PRO A 77 -3.68 2.18 -6.78
CA PRO A 77 -3.96 1.83 -5.40
C PRO A 77 -4.82 2.91 -4.74
N CYS A 78 -5.87 2.47 -4.05
CA CYS A 78 -6.76 3.34 -3.29
C CYS A 78 -6.42 3.33 -1.80
N MET A 79 -5.97 2.20 -1.28
CA MET A 79 -5.65 2.02 0.14
C MET A 79 -4.44 1.11 0.27
N PHE A 80 -3.46 1.51 1.08
CA PHE A 80 -2.36 0.66 1.50
C PHE A 80 -2.64 0.07 2.87
N TYR A 81 -2.15 -1.14 3.13
CA TYR A 81 -2.29 -1.76 4.43
C TYR A 81 -1.13 -2.72 4.72
N SER A 82 -0.90 -2.97 6.01
CA SER A 82 0.04 -3.95 6.50
C SER A 82 -0.40 -4.53 7.85
N PHE A 83 0.13 -5.70 8.21
CA PHE A 83 -0.21 -6.35 9.46
C PHE A 83 0.67 -5.82 10.60
N MET A 84 0.08 -5.56 11.76
CA MET A 84 0.80 -5.05 12.93
C MET A 84 1.89 -6.00 13.43
N LYS A 85 1.77 -7.31 13.16
CA LYS A 85 2.81 -8.31 13.48
C LYS A 85 4.13 -8.08 12.72
N ASP A 86 4.08 -7.41 11.58
CA ASP A 86 5.23 -7.14 10.70
C ASP A 86 5.81 -5.72 10.95
N GLN A 87 5.38 -5.07 12.03
CA GLN A 87 5.85 -3.73 12.38
C GLN A 87 7.31 -3.75 12.86
N PHE A 88 8.06 -2.75 12.44
CA PHE A 88 9.33 -2.35 13.00
C PHE A 88 9.13 -1.34 14.14
N PRO A 89 10.18 -1.05 14.93
CA PRO A 89 10.14 0.03 15.92
C PRO A 89 9.59 1.33 15.31
N THR A 90 8.75 2.05 16.07
CA THR A 90 7.95 3.18 15.58
C THR A 90 8.79 4.25 14.90
N GLY A 91 8.23 4.85 13.84
CA GLY A 91 8.85 5.94 13.10
C GLY A 91 8.90 7.24 13.90
N ILE A 92 9.65 8.22 13.39
CA ILE A 92 9.86 9.54 14.03
C ILE A 92 8.54 10.33 14.16
N ASN A 93 7.53 10.02 13.32
CA ASN A 93 6.22 10.68 13.27
C ASN A 93 5.15 10.03 14.18
N GLY A 94 5.52 9.03 15.00
CA GLY A 94 4.58 8.36 15.90
C GLY A 94 3.70 7.28 15.24
N TYR A 95 3.83 7.08 13.93
CA TYR A 95 3.19 5.96 13.23
C TYR A 95 4.06 4.69 13.27
N PRO A 96 3.44 3.50 13.17
CA PRO A 96 4.19 2.26 12.96
C PRO A 96 4.93 2.31 11.62
N CYS A 97 6.04 1.59 11.54
CA CYS A 97 6.82 1.44 10.31
C CYS A 97 6.74 -0.03 9.86
N PHE A 98 6.44 -0.30 8.60
CA PHE A 98 6.24 -1.65 8.08
C PHE A 98 7.25 -2.02 7.01
N GLY A 99 7.81 -3.23 7.13
CA GLY A 99 8.64 -3.84 6.08
C GLY A 99 7.86 -4.43 4.92
N SER A 100 6.54 -4.46 5.01
CA SER A 100 5.64 -5.02 4.01
C SER A 100 4.51 -4.04 3.71
N VAL A 101 4.04 -4.07 2.46
CA VAL A 101 2.89 -3.28 2.01
C VAL A 101 2.05 -4.09 1.05
N ALA A 102 0.74 -4.07 1.26
CA ALA A 102 -0.26 -4.53 0.31
C ALA A 102 -1.22 -3.38 -0.01
N TYR A 103 -1.96 -3.49 -1.11
CA TYR A 103 -2.91 -2.45 -1.51
C TYR A 103 -4.22 -3.00 -2.05
N LEU A 104 -5.28 -2.24 -1.85
CA LEU A 104 -6.57 -2.42 -2.51
C LEU A 104 -6.71 -1.43 -3.67
N ASN A 105 -7.37 -1.87 -4.74
CA ASN A 105 -7.86 -0.95 -5.76
C ASN A 105 -9.16 -0.28 -5.28
N ARG A 106 -9.74 0.60 -6.11
CA ARG A 106 -10.96 1.33 -5.77
C ARG A 106 -12.17 0.41 -5.51
N GLU A 107 -12.41 -0.56 -6.41
CA GLU A 107 -13.55 -1.49 -6.30
C GLU A 107 -13.48 -2.34 -5.03
N GLU A 108 -12.30 -2.84 -4.68
CA GLU A 108 -12.07 -3.60 -3.46
C GLU A 108 -12.17 -2.72 -2.21
N ALA A 109 -11.67 -1.48 -2.27
CA ALA A 109 -11.76 -0.53 -1.16
C ALA A 109 -13.21 -0.15 -0.85
N GLU A 110 -14.07 0.01 -1.87
CA GLU A 110 -15.50 0.27 -1.69
C GLU A 110 -16.22 -0.90 -1.01
N ILE A 111 -15.91 -2.15 -1.39
CA ILE A 111 -16.47 -3.35 -0.73
C ILE A 111 -15.95 -3.48 0.70
N PHE A 112 -14.66 -3.23 0.92
CA PHE A 112 -14.04 -3.24 2.25
C PHE A 112 -14.70 -2.20 3.17
N ASP A 113 -14.90 -0.98 2.70
CA ASP A 113 -15.51 0.12 3.45
C ASP A 113 -16.96 -0.19 3.86
N ASP A 114 -17.75 -0.81 2.97
CA ASP A 114 -19.10 -1.29 3.31
C ASP A 114 -19.08 -2.32 4.45
N TYR A 115 -18.15 -3.28 4.42
CA TYR A 115 -18.00 -4.25 5.52
C TYR A 115 -17.54 -3.59 6.82
N TYR A 116 -16.58 -2.67 6.74
CA TYR A 116 -16.05 -1.96 7.91
C TYR A 116 -17.15 -1.14 8.59
N LYS A 117 -17.93 -0.36 7.83
CA LYS A 117 -19.07 0.43 8.34
C LYS A 117 -20.16 -0.44 8.95
N LYS A 118 -20.42 -1.63 8.41
CA LYS A 118 -21.37 -2.58 9.00
C LYS A 118 -20.89 -3.10 10.36
N ILE A 119 -19.58 -3.29 10.53
CA ILE A 119 -19.00 -3.71 11.81
C ILE A 119 -19.13 -2.58 12.83
N GLU A 120 -18.79 -1.34 12.47
CA GLU A 120 -18.92 -0.17 13.37
C GLU A 120 -20.37 -0.01 13.86
N LYS A 121 -21.34 -0.01 12.94
CA LYS A 121 -22.76 0.10 13.30
C LYS A 121 -23.24 -1.02 14.22
N ALA A 122 -22.85 -2.26 13.95
CA ALA A 122 -23.25 -3.40 14.76
C ALA A 122 -22.70 -3.35 16.19
N ILE A 123 -21.64 -2.57 16.43
CA ILE A 123 -21.05 -2.39 17.76
C ILE A 123 -21.64 -1.17 18.46
N ASP A 124 -21.93 -0.09 17.72
CA ASP A 124 -22.63 1.08 18.27
C ASP A 124 -24.06 0.75 18.74
N GLU A 125 -24.68 -0.30 18.18
CA GLU A 125 -26.01 -0.80 18.56
C GLU A 125 -26.01 -1.71 19.81
N VAL A 126 -24.84 -2.05 20.37
CA VAL A 126 -24.66 -2.90 21.56
C VAL A 126 -24.45 -2.08 22.81
#